data_AF-A0A935TY84-F1
#
_entry.id   AF-A0A935TY84-F1
#
_cell.length_a   1.000
_cell.length_b   1.000
_cell.length_c   1.000
_cell.angle_alpha   90.00
_cell.angle_beta   90.00
_cell.angle_gamma   90.00
#
_symmetry.space_group_name_H-M   'P 1'
#
loop_
_entity.id
_entity.type
_entity.pdbx_description
1 polymer ?
#
loop_
_entity_poly.entity_id
_entity_poly.type
_entity_poly.pdbx_seq_one_letter_code
_entity_poly.pdbx_strand_id
1 'polypeptide(L)'
;MPKVLVSNNSELLRHFTAPPFRELDLQLLVASTGEEACETFRVEAPSLVVLDAELPGISGYDVAAACKKQNLATRVILVAGKRLTADQMRKVTASGCDELLIAPMTADELYDVVALQLGAPRPGTEPFKVEVSFKGRPLTASVHNLSVDGARIVAVEPIEEGQTLDVAIVPDSGDGPIHVRARAVWAQPRDGKTVIGAAFENVDERARSLVARLTQWQIVQDSGRTRVVLRGDFTEATRFDDLLPMMVGRIVFDLAQVTYMNSLGVRAWCEFLRAAPIQGYEFLACSVAFVLQASTVRDVLGRGTVTSFFAPYHCAGCEHQEERLLQSAAVLAADMVPPRFTCAICRGTLRFDDIPERYFAFLGTDSD
;
A
#
# COMPACT_ATOMS: atom_id res chain seq x y z
N MET A 1 19.35 12.87 -3.95
CA MET A 1 19.70 11.67 -3.21
C MET A 1 19.30 11.80 -1.73
N PRO A 2 18.23 11.10 -1.30
CA PRO A 2 17.86 10.98 0.11
C PRO A 2 18.95 10.24 0.91
N LYS A 3 19.25 10.72 2.11
CA LYS A 3 20.18 10.06 3.04
C LYS A 3 19.41 9.12 3.97
N VAL A 4 19.84 7.87 4.02
CA VAL A 4 19.26 6.82 4.86
C VAL A 4 20.31 6.35 5.87
N LEU A 5 20.06 6.62 7.15
CA LEU A 5 20.87 6.04 8.22
C LEU A 5 20.41 4.61 8.49
N VAL A 6 21.30 3.63 8.36
CA VAL A 6 21.00 2.21 8.50
C VAL A 6 21.93 1.55 9.52
N SER A 7 21.43 0.60 10.30
CA SER A 7 22.28 -0.19 11.18
C SER A 7 23.21 -1.10 10.37
N ASN A 8 24.40 -1.40 10.93
CA ASN A 8 25.38 -2.29 10.33
C ASN A 8 24.95 -3.77 10.43
N ASN A 9 23.86 -4.10 9.73
CA ASN A 9 23.25 -5.42 9.69
C ASN A 9 23.36 -5.97 8.27
N SER A 10 24.03 -7.12 8.12
CA SER A 10 24.30 -7.74 6.80
C SER A 10 23.05 -8.09 6.00
N GLU A 11 21.92 -8.38 6.67
CA GLU A 11 20.64 -8.59 5.98
C GLU A 11 20.09 -7.28 5.42
N LEU A 12 20.02 -6.22 6.23
CA LEU A 12 19.58 -4.90 5.79
C LEU A 12 20.44 -4.36 4.66
N LEU A 13 21.76 -4.36 4.85
CA LEU A 13 22.70 -3.85 3.85
C LEU A 13 22.59 -4.63 2.53
N ARG A 14 22.41 -5.95 2.58
CA ARG A 14 22.18 -6.76 1.38
C ARG A 14 20.87 -6.35 0.70
N HIS A 15 19.78 -6.18 1.45
CA HIS A 15 18.49 -5.78 0.89
C HIS A 15 18.53 -4.40 0.24
N PHE A 16 19.20 -3.41 0.84
CA PHE A 16 19.38 -2.08 0.23
C PHE A 16 20.20 -2.09 -1.07
N THR A 17 20.94 -3.17 -1.36
CA THR A 17 21.67 -3.34 -2.64
C THR A 17 20.89 -4.13 -3.69
N ALA A 18 19.71 -4.65 -3.33
CA ALA A 18 18.85 -5.43 -4.22
C ALA A 18 18.27 -4.57 -5.35
N PRO A 19 17.85 -5.17 -6.48
CA PRO A 19 17.35 -4.45 -7.65
C PRO A 19 16.31 -3.36 -7.35
N PRO A 20 15.27 -3.58 -6.50
CA PRO A 20 14.26 -2.56 -6.24
C PRO A 20 14.85 -1.23 -5.73
N PHE A 21 15.85 -1.29 -4.85
CA PHE A 21 16.45 -0.10 -4.24
C PHE A 21 17.38 0.68 -5.17
N ARG A 22 17.84 0.09 -6.29
CA ARG A 22 18.74 0.76 -7.23
C ARG A 22 18.10 1.97 -7.89
N GLU A 23 16.78 1.97 -8.03
CA GLU A 23 16.02 3.06 -8.65
C GLU A 23 15.81 4.27 -7.71
N LEU A 24 16.01 4.10 -6.40
CA LEU A 24 15.74 5.15 -5.40
C LEU A 24 16.91 6.13 -5.19
N ASP A 25 18.08 5.89 -5.80
CA ASP A 25 19.29 6.72 -5.69
C ASP A 25 19.54 7.21 -4.24
N LEU A 26 19.69 6.23 -3.33
CA LEU A 26 19.83 6.46 -1.88
C LEU A 26 21.31 6.54 -1.47
N GLN A 27 21.61 7.46 -0.54
CA GLN A 27 22.89 7.47 0.16
C GLN A 27 22.73 6.74 1.49
N LEU A 28 23.37 5.58 1.63
CA LEU A 28 23.40 4.86 2.89
C LEU A 28 24.48 5.42 3.82
N LEU A 29 24.09 5.74 5.04
CA LEU A 29 24.97 6.09 6.16
C LEU A 29 24.89 4.93 7.15
N VAL A 30 26.00 4.27 7.44
CA VAL A 30 25.99 3.06 8.28
C VAL A 30 26.43 3.40 9.69
N ALA A 31 25.70 2.91 10.69
CA ALA A 31 26.09 2.99 12.10
C ALA A 31 26.10 1.60 12.76
N SER A 32 27.14 1.31 13.54
CA SER A 32 27.32 0.03 14.25
C SER A 32 26.89 0.08 15.71
N THR A 33 26.70 1.28 16.26
CA THR A 33 26.25 1.51 17.64
C THR A 33 25.17 2.58 17.68
N GLY A 34 24.39 2.63 18.76
CA GLY A 34 23.38 3.67 18.90
C GLY A 34 23.99 5.07 19.02
N GLU A 35 25.15 5.21 19.67
CA GLU A 35 25.87 6.49 19.82
C GLU A 35 26.31 7.03 18.46
N GLU A 36 26.89 6.16 17.62
CA GLU A 36 27.27 6.48 16.25
C GLU A 36 26.04 6.86 15.41
N ALA A 37 24.90 6.18 15.61
CA ALA A 37 23.65 6.51 14.93
C ALA A 37 23.17 7.92 15.31
N CYS A 38 23.19 8.28 16.60
CA CYS A 38 22.82 9.62 17.06
C CYS A 38 23.79 10.71 16.58
N GLU A 39 25.09 10.44 16.52
CA GLU A 39 26.08 11.36 15.98
C GLU A 39 25.87 11.58 14.48
N THR A 40 25.75 10.48 13.72
CA THR A 40 25.51 10.51 12.27
C THR A 40 24.21 11.24 11.96
N PHE A 41 23.13 10.98 12.70
CA PHE A 41 21.87 11.68 12.55
C PHE A 41 22.03 13.20 12.71
N ARG A 42 22.79 13.63 13.73
CA ARG A 42 23.00 15.05 14.03
C ARG A 42 23.81 15.76 12.96
N VAL A 43 24.82 15.09 12.41
CA VAL A 43 25.74 15.67 11.40
C VAL A 43 25.11 15.65 10.01
N GLU A 44 24.52 14.53 9.63
CA GLU A 44 24.11 14.29 8.24
C GLU A 44 22.64 14.65 7.96
N ALA A 45 21.83 14.78 9.02
CA ALA A 45 20.39 15.07 8.97
C ALA A 45 19.62 14.17 7.97
N PRO A 46 19.65 12.83 8.15
CA PRO A 46 19.00 11.91 7.23
C PRO A 46 17.48 12.07 7.22
N SER A 47 16.87 11.84 6.06
CA SER A 47 15.41 11.85 5.89
C SER A 47 14.74 10.58 6.40
N LEU A 48 15.49 9.47 6.44
CA LEU A 48 15.05 8.17 6.91
C LEU A 48 16.12 7.50 7.79
N VAL A 49 15.68 6.84 8.84
CA VAL A 49 16.49 6.04 9.76
C VAL A 49 15.91 4.63 9.80
N VAL A 50 16.71 3.60 9.54
CA VAL A 50 16.33 2.17 9.56
C VAL A 50 17.29 1.42 10.48
N LEU A 51 16.88 1.16 11.70
CA LEU A 51 17.77 0.63 12.74
C LEU A 51 17.24 -0.68 13.31
N ASP A 52 18.15 -1.58 13.64
CA ASP A 52 17.81 -2.66 14.57
C ASP A 52 17.25 -2.09 15.87
N ALA A 53 16.21 -2.71 16.39
CA ALA A 53 15.61 -2.33 17.66
C ALA A 53 16.58 -2.54 18.83
N GLU A 54 17.40 -3.58 18.73
CA GLU A 54 18.49 -3.89 19.65
C GLU A 54 19.81 -3.45 19.00
N LEU A 55 20.45 -2.42 19.55
CA LEU A 55 21.76 -1.92 19.13
C LEU A 55 22.76 -2.00 20.29
N PRO A 56 24.07 -2.17 20.02
CA PRO A 56 25.10 -1.97 21.02
C PRO A 56 25.09 -0.52 21.53
N GLY A 57 25.28 -0.35 22.84
CA GLY A 57 25.26 0.95 23.50
C GLY A 57 23.82 1.39 23.81
N ILE A 58 23.41 2.54 23.30
CA ILE A 58 22.00 2.97 23.37
C ILE A 58 21.14 2.14 22.40
N SER A 59 19.92 1.79 22.81
CA SER A 59 19.05 0.93 22.02
C SER A 59 18.49 1.67 20.79
N GLY A 60 18.05 0.92 19.77
CA GLY A 60 17.38 1.52 18.61
C GLY A 60 16.12 2.31 18.98
N TYR A 61 15.42 1.89 20.04
CA TYR A 61 14.29 2.64 20.61
C TYR A 61 14.70 4.02 21.13
N ASP A 62 15.85 4.10 21.82
CA ASP A 62 16.36 5.36 22.37
C ASP A 62 16.87 6.28 21.26
N VAL A 63 17.53 5.71 20.24
CA VAL A 63 17.94 6.46 19.04
C VAL A 63 16.72 7.02 18.32
N ALA A 64 15.68 6.22 18.10
CA ALA A 64 14.44 6.65 17.47
C ALA A 64 13.79 7.81 18.25
N ALA A 65 13.70 7.71 19.58
CA ALA A 65 13.18 8.78 20.43
C ALA A 65 14.03 10.07 20.31
N ALA A 66 15.35 9.94 20.28
CA ALA A 66 16.27 11.07 20.12
C ALA A 66 16.11 11.74 18.76
N CYS A 67 16.05 10.96 17.68
CA CYS A 67 15.80 11.43 16.32
C CYS A 67 14.49 12.20 16.23
N LYS A 68 13.38 11.63 16.73
CA LYS A 68 12.05 12.26 16.71
C LYS A 68 11.98 13.53 17.54
N LYS A 69 12.71 13.59 18.67
CA LYS A 69 12.81 14.80 19.49
C LYS A 69 13.54 15.93 18.76
N GLN A 70 14.56 15.60 17.97
CA GLN A 70 15.35 16.59 17.24
C GLN A 70 14.70 17.02 15.92
N ASN A 71 14.14 16.08 15.15
CA ASN A 71 13.43 16.35 13.91
C ASN A 71 12.26 15.39 13.70
N LEU A 72 11.04 15.89 13.87
CA LEU A 72 9.82 15.11 13.69
C LEU A 72 9.55 14.69 12.24
N ALA A 73 10.10 15.40 11.26
CA ALA A 73 9.92 15.08 9.85
C ALA A 73 10.74 13.85 9.42
N THR A 74 11.82 13.51 10.13
CA THR A 74 12.60 12.32 9.80
C THR A 74 11.78 11.07 10.09
N ARG A 75 11.73 10.16 9.12
CA ARG A 75 11.09 8.85 9.27
C ARG A 75 12.02 7.87 9.97
N VAL A 76 11.47 7.02 10.83
CA VAL A 76 12.21 6.03 11.61
C VAL A 76 11.52 4.68 11.53
N ILE A 77 12.21 3.69 10.97
CA ILE A 77 11.79 2.29 10.90
C ILE A 77 12.66 1.51 11.88
N LEU A 78 12.04 0.78 12.80
CA LEU A 78 12.73 -0.17 13.68
C LEU A 78 12.65 -1.58 13.09
N VAL A 79 13.71 -2.36 13.24
CA VAL A 79 13.81 -3.75 12.77
C VAL A 79 14.08 -4.65 13.96
N ALA A 80 13.15 -5.53 14.32
CA ALA A 80 13.34 -6.48 15.42
C ALA A 80 13.63 -7.89 14.89
N GLY A 81 14.65 -8.54 15.45
CA GLY A 81 15.04 -9.89 15.04
C GLY A 81 14.13 -11.03 15.56
N LYS A 82 13.12 -10.73 16.36
CA LYS A 82 12.23 -11.71 16.98
C LYS A 82 10.94 -11.10 17.46
N ARG A 83 10.04 -11.98 17.92
CA ARG A 83 8.83 -11.62 18.67
C ARG A 83 9.16 -10.67 19.82
N LEU A 84 8.51 -9.50 19.84
CA LEU A 84 8.68 -8.52 20.90
C LEU A 84 7.82 -8.87 22.11
N THR A 85 8.38 -8.69 23.30
CA THR A 85 7.61 -8.76 24.54
C THR A 85 6.68 -7.54 24.68
N ALA A 86 5.67 -7.63 25.55
CA ALA A 86 4.80 -6.49 25.87
C ALA A 86 5.57 -5.25 26.39
N ASP A 87 6.74 -5.45 27.03
CA ASP A 87 7.60 -4.35 27.44
C ASP A 87 8.32 -3.68 26.25
N GLN A 88 8.86 -4.50 25.34
CA GLN A 88 9.47 -3.99 24.11
C GLN A 88 8.45 -3.28 23.21
N MET A 89 7.21 -3.76 23.13
CA MET A 89 6.14 -3.06 22.40
C MET A 89 5.82 -1.68 23.01
N ARG A 90 5.91 -1.55 24.34
CA ARG A 90 5.80 -0.24 25.00
C ARG A 90 6.96 0.68 24.62
N LYS A 91 8.18 0.15 24.45
CA LYS A 91 9.34 0.91 23.98
C LYS A 91 9.21 1.34 22.51
N VAL A 92 8.73 0.46 21.62
CA VAL A 92 8.39 0.80 20.23
C VAL A 92 7.45 2.01 20.22
N THR A 93 6.36 1.93 20.96
CA THR A 93 5.39 3.02 21.08
C THR A 93 6.04 4.31 21.60
N ALA A 94 6.80 4.22 22.69
CA ALA A 94 7.42 5.37 23.34
C ALA A 94 8.51 6.02 22.48
N SER A 95 9.13 5.24 21.58
CA SER A 95 10.17 5.74 20.68
C SER A 95 9.64 6.70 19.62
N GLY A 96 8.33 6.63 19.33
CA GLY A 96 7.71 7.42 18.28
C GLY A 96 8.14 7.03 16.87
N CYS A 97 8.70 5.83 16.66
CA CYS A 97 9.01 5.32 15.32
C CYS A 97 7.77 5.30 14.41
N ASP A 98 7.97 5.46 13.11
CA ASP A 98 6.90 5.44 12.12
C ASP A 98 6.51 4.01 11.73
N GLU A 99 7.44 3.06 11.81
CA GLU A 99 7.20 1.66 11.44
C GLU A 99 8.05 0.67 12.27
N LEU A 100 7.54 -0.55 12.41
CA LEU A 100 8.26 -1.71 12.96
C LEU A 100 8.22 -2.89 11.98
N LEU A 101 9.40 -3.33 11.56
CA LEU A 101 9.62 -4.57 10.81
C LEU A 101 10.11 -5.69 11.73
N ILE A 102 9.74 -6.94 11.42
CA ILE A 102 10.30 -8.13 12.08
C ILE A 102 11.12 -8.91 11.05
N ALA A 103 12.37 -9.20 11.38
CA ALA A 103 13.23 -10.06 10.56
C ALA A 103 12.96 -11.56 10.84
N PRO A 104 13.19 -12.46 9.87
CA PRO A 104 13.69 -12.18 8.52
C PRO A 104 12.61 -11.53 7.64
N MET A 105 13.03 -10.58 6.79
CA MET A 105 12.16 -9.99 5.77
C MET A 105 12.81 -10.11 4.39
N THR A 106 12.00 -9.96 3.35
CA THR A 106 12.45 -9.88 1.97
C THR A 106 12.90 -8.47 1.61
N ALA A 107 13.69 -8.34 0.53
CA ALA A 107 14.07 -7.02 0.01
C ALA A 107 12.84 -6.22 -0.43
N ASP A 108 11.82 -6.88 -0.96
CA ASP A 108 10.56 -6.25 -1.40
C ASP A 108 9.76 -5.69 -0.21
N GLU A 109 9.64 -6.45 0.88
CA GLU A 109 8.96 -5.98 2.10
C GLU A 109 9.66 -4.76 2.70
N LEU A 110 11.00 -4.77 2.75
CA LEU A 110 11.77 -3.60 3.19
C LEU A 110 11.57 -2.44 2.22
N TYR A 111 11.60 -2.70 0.91
CA TYR A 111 11.44 -1.69 -0.12
C TYR A 111 10.11 -0.98 -0.01
N ASP A 112 9.01 -1.72 0.16
CA ASP A 112 7.67 -1.12 0.24
C ASP A 112 7.52 -0.19 1.42
N VAL A 113 8.05 -0.59 2.59
CA VAL A 113 8.06 0.27 3.76
C VAL A 113 8.93 1.50 3.51
N VAL A 114 10.16 1.34 3.01
CA VAL A 114 11.06 2.46 2.74
C VAL A 114 10.46 3.43 1.72
N ALA A 115 9.91 2.92 0.62
CA ALA A 115 9.27 3.72 -0.42
C ALA A 115 8.07 4.48 0.14
N LEU A 116 7.22 3.83 0.95
CA LEU A 116 6.10 4.49 1.61
C LEU A 116 6.57 5.65 2.52
N GLN A 117 7.60 5.42 3.34
CA GLN A 117 8.12 6.44 4.26
C GLN A 117 8.79 7.61 3.52
N LEU A 118 9.44 7.34 2.39
CA LEU A 118 10.07 8.37 1.55
C LEU A 118 9.10 9.05 0.57
N GLY A 119 7.86 8.57 0.45
CA GLY A 119 6.92 9.00 -0.59
C GLY A 119 7.42 8.65 -2.00
N ALA A 120 8.24 7.62 -2.13
CA ALA A 120 8.74 7.12 -3.40
C ALA A 120 7.72 6.18 -4.06
N PRO A 121 7.68 6.12 -5.40
CA PRO A 121 6.82 5.18 -6.11
C PRO A 121 7.23 3.74 -5.79
N ARG A 122 6.25 2.85 -5.61
CA ARG A 122 6.49 1.41 -5.52
C ARG A 122 6.45 0.78 -6.93
N PRO A 123 7.28 -0.22 -7.26
CA PRO A 123 7.16 -0.98 -8.50
C PRO A 123 5.73 -1.47 -8.65
N GLY A 124 5.13 -1.25 -9.80
CA GLY A 124 3.74 -1.65 -9.96
C GLY A 124 2.70 -0.60 -9.57
N THR A 125 3.12 0.59 -9.11
CA THR A 125 2.24 1.66 -8.60
C THR A 125 2.33 2.97 -9.38
N GLU A 126 2.80 2.90 -10.63
CA GLU A 126 2.94 4.05 -11.52
C GLU A 126 1.71 4.96 -11.46
N PRO A 127 1.89 6.24 -11.09
CA PRO A 127 0.82 7.22 -11.12
C PRO A 127 0.40 7.49 -12.55
N PHE A 128 -0.88 7.75 -12.70
CA PHE A 128 -1.46 8.24 -13.94
C PHE A 128 -2.48 9.32 -13.60
N LYS A 129 -2.67 10.24 -14.54
CA LYS A 129 -3.72 11.27 -14.44
C LYS A 129 -4.88 10.88 -15.31
N VAL A 130 -6.08 11.25 -14.88
CA VAL A 130 -7.27 11.11 -15.70
C VAL A 130 -7.81 12.50 -15.97
N GLU A 131 -7.83 12.86 -17.23
CA GLU A 131 -8.40 14.11 -17.70
C GLU A 131 -9.75 13.81 -18.34
N VAL A 132 -10.76 14.58 -17.97
CA VAL A 132 -12.11 14.46 -18.54
C VAL A 132 -12.40 15.73 -19.32
N SER A 133 -12.98 15.56 -20.50
CA SER A 133 -13.49 16.66 -21.29
C SER A 133 -14.90 16.37 -21.78
N PHE A 134 -15.67 17.43 -21.98
CA PHE A 134 -17.04 17.36 -22.42
C PHE A 134 -17.28 18.43 -23.48
N LYS A 135 -17.86 18.03 -24.62
CA LYS A 135 -18.08 18.91 -25.78
C LYS A 135 -16.79 19.64 -26.22
N GLY A 136 -15.66 18.93 -26.19
CA GLY A 136 -14.33 19.45 -26.57
C GLY A 136 -13.70 20.43 -25.57
N ARG A 137 -14.22 20.53 -24.34
CA ARG A 137 -13.68 21.40 -23.29
C ARG A 137 -13.23 20.58 -22.08
N PRO A 138 -12.06 20.85 -21.49
CA PRO A 138 -11.66 20.24 -20.21
C PRO A 138 -12.71 20.50 -19.14
N LEU A 139 -12.97 19.48 -18.33
CA LEU A 139 -13.99 19.48 -17.31
C LEU A 139 -13.34 19.36 -15.93
N THR A 140 -13.82 20.12 -14.93
CA THR A 140 -13.34 19.96 -13.56
C THR A 140 -14.01 18.74 -12.93
N ALA A 141 -13.35 17.58 -13.03
CA ALA A 141 -13.86 16.32 -12.51
C ALA A 141 -12.84 15.54 -11.69
N SER A 142 -13.35 14.74 -10.77
CA SER A 142 -12.63 13.66 -10.12
C SER A 142 -13.14 12.31 -10.63
N VAL A 143 -12.23 11.43 -11.04
CA VAL A 143 -12.52 10.09 -11.52
C VAL A 143 -12.24 9.08 -10.42
N HIS A 144 -13.19 8.19 -10.19
CA HIS A 144 -13.14 7.10 -9.22
C HIS A 144 -13.48 5.81 -9.94
N ASN A 145 -13.07 4.66 -9.38
CA ASN A 145 -13.45 3.32 -9.86
C ASN A 145 -13.20 3.15 -11.37
N LEU A 146 -12.08 3.66 -11.85
CA LEU A 146 -11.66 3.52 -13.23
C LEU A 146 -11.35 2.04 -13.51
N SER A 147 -11.91 1.50 -14.59
CA SER A 147 -11.71 0.14 -15.07
C SER A 147 -11.57 0.12 -16.59
N VAL A 148 -11.37 -1.07 -17.17
CA VAL A 148 -11.33 -1.25 -18.63
C VAL A 148 -12.65 -0.93 -19.33
N ASP A 149 -13.78 -1.00 -18.62
CA ASP A 149 -15.12 -0.86 -19.20
C ASP A 149 -15.83 0.42 -18.76
N GLY A 150 -15.26 1.20 -17.83
CA GLY A 150 -15.88 2.44 -17.41
C GLY A 150 -15.22 3.10 -16.21
N ALA A 151 -15.87 4.15 -15.71
CA ALA A 151 -15.47 4.87 -14.51
C ALA A 151 -16.65 5.55 -13.83
N ARG A 152 -16.48 5.91 -12.56
CA ARG A 152 -17.36 6.83 -11.84
C ARG A 152 -16.77 8.23 -11.90
N ILE A 153 -17.44 9.16 -12.56
CA ILE A 153 -16.98 10.54 -12.74
C ILE A 153 -17.82 11.47 -11.87
N VAL A 154 -17.16 12.34 -11.10
CA VAL A 154 -17.85 13.41 -10.35
C VAL A 154 -17.41 14.74 -10.96
N ALA A 155 -18.33 15.38 -11.67
CA ALA A 155 -18.15 16.61 -12.42
C ALA A 155 -18.81 17.80 -11.71
N VAL A 156 -18.24 19.00 -11.82
CA VAL A 156 -18.92 20.23 -11.35
C VAL A 156 -20.05 20.62 -12.31
N GLU A 157 -19.86 20.31 -13.59
CA GLU A 157 -20.77 20.62 -14.67
C GLU A 157 -21.95 19.63 -14.73
N PRO A 158 -23.15 20.11 -15.10
CA PRO A 158 -24.32 19.24 -15.27
C PRO A 158 -24.13 18.34 -16.50
N ILE A 159 -24.14 17.03 -16.27
CA ILE A 159 -24.09 15.99 -17.30
C ILE A 159 -25.35 15.14 -17.19
N GLU A 160 -25.99 14.85 -18.33
CA GLU A 160 -27.19 14.04 -18.40
C GLU A 160 -26.88 12.62 -18.86
N GLU A 161 -27.75 11.67 -18.51
CA GLU A 161 -27.69 10.31 -19.03
C GLU A 161 -27.74 10.31 -20.57
N GLY A 162 -26.96 9.41 -21.18
CA GLY A 162 -26.79 9.29 -22.62
C GLY A 162 -25.74 10.23 -23.22
N GLN A 163 -25.28 11.25 -22.50
CA GLN A 163 -24.24 12.16 -22.99
C GLN A 163 -22.86 11.49 -22.99
N THR A 164 -22.03 11.84 -23.97
CA THR A 164 -20.67 11.30 -24.11
C THR A 164 -19.64 12.29 -23.57
N LEU A 165 -18.70 11.76 -22.79
CA LEU A 165 -17.49 12.42 -22.32
C LEU A 165 -16.28 11.82 -23.01
N ASP A 166 -15.22 12.61 -23.17
CA ASP A 166 -13.91 12.15 -23.61
C ASP A 166 -13.00 12.04 -22.39
N VAL A 167 -12.43 10.86 -22.18
CA VAL A 167 -11.54 10.55 -21.04
C VAL A 167 -10.14 10.25 -21.58
N ALA A 168 -9.14 10.95 -21.05
CA ALA A 168 -7.73 10.69 -21.34
C ALA A 168 -7.03 10.17 -20.08
N ILE A 169 -6.46 8.98 -20.16
CA ILE A 169 -5.67 8.36 -19.09
C ILE A 169 -4.20 8.56 -19.46
N VAL A 170 -3.47 9.32 -18.66
CA VAL A 170 -2.12 9.79 -18.93
C VAL A 170 -1.15 9.14 -17.95
N PRO A 171 -0.44 8.07 -18.34
CA PRO A 171 0.58 7.46 -17.50
C PRO A 171 1.77 8.40 -17.31
N ASP A 172 2.31 8.48 -16.09
CA ASP A 172 3.56 9.21 -15.85
C ASP A 172 4.79 8.45 -16.43
N SER A 173 4.61 7.19 -16.86
CA SER A 173 5.64 6.34 -17.48
C SER A 173 6.08 6.78 -18.89
N GLY A 174 5.40 7.75 -19.51
CA GLY A 174 5.72 8.24 -20.86
C GLY A 174 5.12 7.42 -22.01
N ASP A 175 4.28 6.42 -21.74
CA ASP A 175 3.61 5.56 -22.73
C ASP A 175 2.58 6.29 -23.64
N GLY A 176 2.42 7.60 -23.44
CA GLY A 176 1.45 8.45 -24.14
C GLY A 176 0.02 8.33 -23.59
N PRO A 177 -0.83 9.33 -23.81
CA PRO A 177 -2.21 9.33 -23.30
C PRO A 177 -3.08 8.30 -24.03
N ILE A 178 -3.92 7.60 -23.26
CA ILE A 178 -4.93 6.68 -23.74
C ILE A 178 -6.26 7.41 -23.78
N HIS A 179 -6.83 7.57 -24.97
CA HIS A 179 -8.09 8.27 -25.16
C HIS A 179 -9.24 7.28 -25.31
N VAL A 180 -10.26 7.40 -24.47
CA VAL A 180 -11.48 6.60 -24.52
C VAL A 180 -12.72 7.50 -24.49
N ARG A 181 -13.73 7.17 -25.29
CA ARG A 181 -15.05 7.80 -25.19
C ARG A 181 -15.85 7.10 -24.12
N ALA A 182 -16.54 7.86 -23.29
CA ALA A 182 -17.32 7.34 -22.17
C ALA A 182 -18.76 7.85 -22.23
N ARG A 183 -19.74 6.96 -22.34
CA ARG A 183 -21.16 7.32 -22.31
C ARG A 183 -21.67 7.32 -20.87
N ALA A 184 -22.30 8.40 -20.44
CA ALA A 184 -23.02 8.45 -19.18
C ALA A 184 -24.20 7.46 -19.23
N VAL A 185 -24.08 6.32 -18.55
CA VAL A 185 -25.15 5.31 -18.43
C VAL A 185 -26.14 5.65 -17.33
N TRP A 186 -25.75 6.50 -16.39
CA TRP A 186 -26.63 7.19 -15.45
C TRP A 186 -25.91 8.45 -14.96
N ALA A 187 -26.68 9.47 -14.59
CA ALA A 187 -26.15 10.71 -14.00
C ALA A 187 -27.08 11.25 -12.92
N GLN A 188 -26.53 11.62 -11.76
CA GLN A 188 -27.28 12.11 -10.61
C GLN A 188 -26.67 13.41 -10.07
N PRO A 189 -27.45 14.49 -9.97
CA PRO A 189 -27.03 15.69 -9.25
C PRO A 189 -26.84 15.41 -7.76
N ARG A 190 -25.74 15.88 -7.17
CA ARG A 190 -25.45 15.76 -5.73
C ARG A 190 -24.56 16.92 -5.30
N ASP A 191 -25.02 17.71 -4.32
CA ASP A 191 -24.26 18.79 -3.69
C ASP A 191 -23.61 19.78 -4.68
N GLY A 192 -24.36 20.20 -5.71
CA GLY A 192 -23.88 21.13 -6.74
C GLY A 192 -22.90 20.50 -7.75
N LYS A 193 -22.75 19.18 -7.74
CA LYS A 193 -21.99 18.38 -8.70
C LYS A 193 -22.90 17.37 -9.40
N THR A 194 -22.40 16.72 -10.42
CA THR A 194 -23.04 15.56 -11.05
C THR A 194 -22.16 14.32 -10.86
N VAL A 195 -22.73 13.28 -10.27
CA VAL A 195 -22.12 11.95 -10.16
C VAL A 195 -22.60 11.12 -11.34
N ILE A 196 -21.67 10.56 -12.10
CA ILE A 196 -21.92 9.92 -13.39
C ILE A 196 -21.34 8.51 -13.34
N GLY A 197 -22.13 7.51 -13.71
CA GLY A 197 -21.61 6.22 -14.14
C GLY A 197 -21.33 6.31 -15.63
N ALA A 198 -20.06 6.22 -16.03
CA ALA A 198 -19.64 6.34 -17.42
C ALA A 198 -19.13 5.00 -17.93
N ALA A 199 -19.72 4.48 -19.01
CA ALA A 199 -19.28 3.24 -19.67
C ALA A 199 -18.41 3.58 -20.88
N PHE A 200 -17.25 2.92 -21.02
CA PHE A 200 -16.34 3.16 -22.14
C PHE A 200 -16.85 2.53 -23.43
N GLU A 201 -16.68 3.25 -24.54
CA GLU A 201 -17.15 2.87 -25.86
C GLU A 201 -15.99 2.58 -26.79
N ASN A 202 -16.06 1.44 -27.49
CA ASN A 202 -15.10 1.04 -28.54
C ASN A 202 -13.63 1.10 -28.09
N VAL A 203 -13.34 0.68 -26.85
CA VAL A 203 -11.97 0.58 -26.34
C VAL A 203 -11.22 -0.47 -27.14
N ASP A 204 -10.24 -0.04 -27.94
CA ASP A 204 -9.41 -0.94 -28.75
C ASP A 204 -8.52 -1.83 -27.86
N GLU A 205 -7.94 -2.89 -28.43
CA GLU A 205 -7.18 -3.89 -27.68
C GLU A 205 -5.93 -3.32 -27.00
N ARG A 206 -5.27 -2.35 -27.64
CA ARG A 206 -4.10 -1.66 -27.05
C ARG A 206 -4.53 -0.80 -25.87
N ALA A 207 -5.58 0.02 -26.04
CA ALA A 207 -6.14 0.84 -24.97
C ALA A 207 -6.65 -0.04 -23.83
N ARG A 208 -7.36 -1.14 -24.12
CA ARG A 208 -7.85 -2.10 -23.13
C ARG A 208 -6.69 -2.71 -22.34
N SER A 209 -5.62 -3.15 -23.01
CA SER A 209 -4.44 -3.70 -22.36
C SER A 209 -3.73 -2.67 -21.48
N LEU A 210 -3.53 -1.44 -21.98
CA LEU A 210 -2.88 -0.38 -21.23
C LEU A 210 -3.74 0.08 -20.04
N VAL A 211 -5.06 0.22 -20.21
CA VAL A 211 -5.99 0.57 -19.14
C VAL A 211 -6.04 -0.56 -18.11
N ALA A 212 -6.17 -1.83 -18.52
CA ALA A 212 -6.12 -2.98 -17.60
C ALA A 212 -4.86 -2.97 -16.73
N ARG A 213 -3.70 -2.71 -17.36
CA ARG A 213 -2.40 -2.55 -16.69
C ARG A 213 -2.40 -1.42 -15.66
N LEU A 214 -3.06 -0.31 -15.97
CA LEU A 214 -3.10 0.88 -15.11
C LEU A 214 -4.19 0.77 -14.02
N THR A 215 -5.28 0.06 -14.29
CA THR A 215 -6.52 0.19 -13.50
C THR A 215 -6.93 -1.07 -12.76
N GLN A 216 -6.49 -2.25 -13.19
CA GLN A 216 -6.89 -3.51 -12.56
C GLN A 216 -5.71 -4.23 -11.93
N TRP A 217 -4.62 -4.39 -12.69
CA TRP A 217 -3.39 -4.95 -12.12
C TRP A 217 -2.14 -4.63 -12.92
N GLN A 218 -1.01 -4.54 -12.24
CA GLN A 218 0.32 -4.52 -12.86
C GLN A 218 1.10 -5.76 -12.46
N ILE A 219 1.70 -6.43 -13.45
CA ILE A 219 2.57 -7.59 -13.20
C ILE A 219 4.01 -7.12 -13.29
N VAL A 220 4.72 -7.27 -12.17
CA VAL A 220 6.15 -6.98 -12.05
C VAL A 220 6.86 -8.31 -11.84
N GLN A 221 7.77 -8.64 -12.75
CA GLN A 221 8.63 -9.81 -12.62
C GLN A 221 9.98 -9.37 -12.08
N ASP A 222 10.32 -9.81 -10.87
CA ASP A 222 11.64 -9.55 -10.27
C ASP A 222 12.19 -10.83 -9.63
N SER A 223 13.45 -11.15 -9.96
CA SER A 223 14.26 -12.13 -9.22
C SER A 223 13.60 -13.50 -8.97
N GLY A 224 12.78 -13.98 -9.91
CA GLY A 224 12.12 -15.29 -9.83
C GLY A 224 10.80 -15.31 -9.05
N ARG A 225 10.26 -14.14 -8.68
CA ARG A 225 8.92 -13.96 -8.13
C ARG A 225 8.09 -13.09 -9.07
N THR A 226 6.79 -13.38 -9.14
CA THR A 226 5.84 -12.56 -9.88
C THR A 226 5.03 -11.75 -8.88
N ARG A 227 5.21 -10.43 -8.87
CA ARG A 227 4.38 -9.52 -8.08
C ARG A 227 3.22 -9.04 -8.94
N VAL A 228 2.00 -9.16 -8.41
CA VAL A 228 0.76 -8.73 -9.05
C VAL A 228 0.19 -7.61 -8.19
N VAL A 229 0.34 -6.37 -8.63
CA VAL A 229 -0.23 -5.21 -7.94
C VAL A 229 -1.66 -5.04 -8.40
N LEU A 230 -2.62 -5.31 -7.52
CA LEU A 230 -4.05 -5.20 -7.77
C LEU A 230 -4.57 -3.82 -7.37
N ARG A 231 -5.46 -3.27 -8.18
CA ARG A 231 -5.95 -1.90 -8.06
C ARG A 231 -7.48 -1.82 -8.21
N GLY A 232 -8.07 -0.80 -7.61
CA GLY A 232 -9.47 -0.44 -7.77
C GLY A 232 -10.43 -1.36 -7.02
N ASP A 233 -11.65 -1.47 -7.53
CA ASP A 233 -12.73 -2.21 -6.89
C ASP A 233 -12.79 -3.66 -7.38
N PHE A 234 -12.96 -4.59 -6.46
CA PHE A 234 -13.27 -5.98 -6.78
C PHE A 234 -14.80 -6.14 -6.81
N THR A 235 -15.32 -6.32 -8.02
CA THR A 235 -16.74 -6.46 -8.30
C THR A 235 -16.95 -7.60 -9.29
N GLU A 236 -18.21 -7.86 -9.67
CA GLU A 236 -18.57 -8.76 -10.75
C GLU A 236 -17.95 -8.38 -12.11
N ALA A 237 -17.53 -7.13 -12.29
CA ALA A 237 -16.86 -6.67 -13.51
C ALA A 237 -15.34 -6.95 -13.50
N THR A 238 -14.78 -7.39 -12.38
CA THR A 238 -13.34 -7.65 -12.26
C THR A 238 -12.99 -8.99 -12.90
N ARG A 239 -12.14 -8.96 -13.93
CA ARG A 239 -11.77 -10.12 -14.78
C ARG A 239 -10.51 -10.83 -14.29
N PHE A 240 -10.56 -11.43 -13.11
CA PHE A 240 -9.40 -12.16 -12.56
C PHE A 240 -8.95 -13.34 -13.44
N ASP A 241 -9.81 -13.86 -14.30
CA ASP A 241 -9.50 -14.92 -15.26
C ASP A 241 -8.37 -14.53 -16.23
N ASP A 242 -8.23 -13.24 -16.55
CA ASP A 242 -7.18 -12.71 -17.41
C ASP A 242 -5.78 -12.86 -16.78
N LEU A 243 -5.69 -13.01 -15.45
CA LEU A 243 -4.43 -13.25 -14.75
C LEU A 243 -3.97 -14.72 -14.85
N LEU A 244 -4.89 -15.67 -15.01
CA LEU A 244 -4.61 -17.11 -14.89
C LEU A 244 -3.39 -17.59 -15.69
N PRO A 245 -3.19 -17.19 -16.97
CA PRO A 245 -2.05 -17.65 -17.77
C PRO A 245 -0.68 -17.23 -17.19
N MET A 246 -0.66 -16.16 -16.39
CA MET A 246 0.55 -15.58 -15.81
C MET A 246 0.77 -16.02 -14.36
N MET A 247 -0.20 -16.71 -13.74
CA MET A 247 -0.16 -17.15 -12.35
C MET A 247 0.59 -18.48 -12.18
N VAL A 248 1.88 -18.47 -12.48
CA VAL A 248 2.78 -19.64 -12.34
C VAL A 248 3.90 -19.36 -11.35
N GLY A 249 4.24 -20.33 -10.51
CA GLY A 249 5.33 -20.21 -9.54
C GLY A 249 4.90 -19.55 -8.23
N ARG A 250 5.81 -18.75 -7.63
CA ARG A 250 5.51 -17.99 -6.41
C ARG A 250 4.99 -16.60 -6.76
N ILE A 251 3.82 -16.26 -6.24
CA ILE A 251 3.13 -15.00 -6.53
C ILE A 251 3.07 -14.13 -5.28
N VAL A 252 3.30 -12.82 -5.43
CA VAL A 252 3.05 -11.84 -4.38
C VAL A 252 1.93 -10.91 -4.86
N PHE A 253 0.80 -10.89 -4.17
CA PHE A 253 -0.30 -9.99 -4.48
C PHE A 253 -0.17 -8.72 -3.65
N ASP A 254 0.16 -7.60 -4.29
CA ASP A 254 0.14 -6.28 -3.64
C ASP A 254 -1.26 -5.68 -3.77
N LEU A 255 -1.89 -5.43 -2.65
CA LEU A 255 -3.31 -5.09 -2.55
C LEU A 255 -3.53 -3.66 -2.03
N ALA A 256 -2.48 -2.85 -1.98
CA ALA A 256 -2.53 -1.51 -1.39
C ALA A 256 -3.51 -0.56 -2.11
N GLN A 257 -3.76 -0.80 -3.40
CA GLN A 257 -4.62 0.03 -4.22
C GLN A 257 -6.02 -0.55 -4.40
N VAL A 258 -6.35 -1.65 -3.71
CA VAL A 258 -7.71 -2.19 -3.71
C VAL A 258 -8.59 -1.31 -2.83
N THR A 259 -9.54 -0.60 -3.44
CA THR A 259 -10.34 0.41 -2.76
C THR A 259 -11.64 -0.12 -2.18
N TYR A 260 -12.18 -1.19 -2.76
CA TYR A 260 -13.46 -1.76 -2.35
C TYR A 260 -13.59 -3.20 -2.83
N MET A 261 -14.39 -4.00 -2.10
CA MET A 261 -14.73 -5.37 -2.48
C MET A 261 -16.20 -5.61 -2.14
N ASN A 262 -17.01 -5.96 -3.14
CA ASN A 262 -18.38 -6.44 -2.91
C ASN A 262 -18.43 -7.98 -2.80
N SER A 263 -19.59 -8.54 -2.47
CA SER A 263 -19.74 -10.00 -2.30
C SER A 263 -19.51 -10.81 -3.58
N LEU A 264 -19.84 -10.25 -4.75
CA LEU A 264 -19.60 -10.91 -6.04
C LEU A 264 -18.12 -10.89 -6.42
N GLY A 265 -17.43 -9.78 -6.20
CA GLY A 265 -16.00 -9.63 -6.40
C GLY A 265 -15.18 -10.50 -5.46
N VAL A 266 -15.58 -10.59 -4.18
CA VAL A 266 -15.01 -11.56 -3.22
C VAL A 266 -15.13 -12.97 -3.76
N ARG A 267 -16.31 -13.37 -4.24
CA ARG A 267 -16.52 -14.71 -4.79
C ARG A 267 -15.64 -14.97 -6.02
N ALA A 268 -15.61 -14.03 -6.97
CA ALA A 268 -14.80 -14.13 -8.18
C ALA A 268 -13.30 -14.24 -7.84
N TRP A 269 -12.83 -13.47 -6.87
CA TRP A 269 -11.47 -13.52 -6.34
C TRP A 269 -11.14 -14.90 -5.73
N CYS A 270 -12.01 -15.44 -4.88
CA CYS A 270 -11.82 -16.76 -4.29
C CYS A 270 -11.83 -17.88 -5.35
N GLU A 271 -12.70 -17.78 -6.36
CA GLU A 271 -12.75 -18.71 -7.50
C GLU A 271 -11.46 -18.65 -8.32
N PHE A 272 -10.94 -17.45 -8.58
CA PHE A 272 -9.63 -17.25 -9.21
C PHE A 272 -8.49 -17.90 -8.42
N LEU A 273 -8.36 -17.63 -7.12
CA LEU A 273 -7.30 -18.20 -6.29
C LEU A 273 -7.34 -19.74 -6.26
N ARG A 274 -8.53 -20.33 -6.36
CA ARG A 274 -8.71 -21.80 -6.45
C ARG A 274 -8.32 -22.35 -7.82
N ALA A 275 -8.61 -21.63 -8.90
CA ALA A 275 -8.34 -22.06 -10.27
C ALA A 275 -6.88 -21.84 -10.69
N ALA A 276 -6.22 -20.81 -10.14
CA ALA A 276 -4.87 -20.42 -10.52
C ALA A 276 -3.83 -21.50 -10.12
N PRO A 277 -2.97 -21.97 -11.05
CA PRO A 277 -1.96 -23.00 -10.79
C PRO A 277 -0.72 -22.42 -10.09
N ILE A 278 -0.95 -21.63 -9.05
CA ILE A 278 0.09 -20.98 -8.25
C ILE A 278 0.79 -22.06 -7.42
N GLN A 279 2.10 -21.95 -7.16
CA GLN A 279 2.78 -22.89 -6.25
C GLN A 279 2.64 -22.46 -4.79
N GLY A 280 2.73 -21.16 -4.53
CA GLY A 280 2.44 -20.50 -3.26
C GLY A 280 2.27 -18.99 -3.47
N TYR A 281 1.50 -18.34 -2.61
CA TYR A 281 1.29 -16.90 -2.71
C TYR A 281 1.23 -16.19 -1.36
N GLU A 282 1.67 -14.94 -1.37
CA GLU A 282 1.70 -14.02 -0.24
C GLU A 282 0.86 -12.78 -0.59
N PHE A 283 0.24 -12.17 0.41
CA PHE A 283 -0.50 -10.91 0.27
C PHE A 283 0.26 -9.79 0.97
N LEU A 284 0.56 -8.75 0.20
CA LEU A 284 1.38 -7.63 0.59
C LEU A 284 0.52 -6.37 0.60
N ALA A 285 0.74 -5.52 1.61
CA ALA A 285 0.09 -4.23 1.76
C ALA A 285 -1.44 -4.29 1.57
N CYS A 286 -2.11 -5.32 2.12
CA CYS A 286 -3.57 -5.47 2.03
C CYS A 286 -4.29 -4.21 2.48
N SER A 287 -5.08 -3.60 1.59
CA SER A 287 -5.89 -2.43 1.96
C SER A 287 -6.89 -2.76 3.06
N VAL A 288 -7.39 -1.73 3.75
CA VAL A 288 -8.46 -1.88 4.75
C VAL A 288 -9.67 -2.60 4.15
N ALA A 289 -10.05 -2.28 2.91
CA ALA A 289 -11.15 -2.94 2.21
C ALA A 289 -10.94 -4.46 2.07
N PHE A 290 -9.71 -4.88 1.73
CA PHE A 290 -9.36 -6.29 1.64
C PHE A 290 -9.35 -6.98 3.00
N VAL A 291 -8.74 -6.36 4.01
CA VAL A 291 -8.64 -6.91 5.37
C VAL A 291 -10.01 -7.15 5.98
N LEU A 292 -10.96 -6.23 5.81
CA LEU A 292 -12.32 -6.39 6.31
C LEU A 292 -13.03 -7.62 5.71
N GLN A 293 -12.83 -7.87 4.41
CA GLN A 293 -13.36 -9.09 3.78
C GLN A 293 -12.62 -10.34 4.26
N ALA A 294 -11.28 -10.32 4.31
CA ALA A 294 -10.47 -11.46 4.75
C ALA A 294 -10.75 -11.87 6.20
N SER A 295 -11.07 -10.89 7.06
CA SER A 295 -11.45 -11.13 8.45
C SER A 295 -12.82 -11.77 8.62
N THR A 296 -13.68 -11.67 7.60
CA THR A 296 -15.04 -12.23 7.60
C THR A 296 -15.13 -13.53 6.81
N VAL A 297 -14.39 -13.63 5.71
CA VAL A 297 -14.44 -14.73 4.73
C VAL A 297 -13.03 -15.26 4.54
N ARG A 298 -12.70 -16.38 5.20
CA ARG A 298 -11.36 -16.96 5.16
C ARG A 298 -10.89 -17.34 3.76
N ASP A 299 -11.80 -17.78 2.90
CA ASP A 299 -11.52 -18.14 1.50
C ASP A 299 -10.89 -16.98 0.70
N VAL A 300 -11.05 -15.72 1.13
CA VAL A 300 -10.39 -14.55 0.53
C VAL A 300 -8.87 -14.69 0.55
N LEU A 301 -8.32 -15.35 1.56
CA LEU A 301 -6.89 -15.64 1.65
C LEU A 301 -6.52 -16.98 1.01
N GLY A 302 -7.49 -17.88 0.82
CA GLY A 302 -7.25 -19.25 0.39
C GLY A 302 -6.16 -19.93 1.23
N ARG A 303 -5.02 -20.25 0.60
CA ARG A 303 -3.83 -20.84 1.25
C ARG A 303 -2.66 -19.87 1.37
N GLY A 304 -2.88 -18.60 1.03
CA GLY A 304 -1.85 -17.58 1.09
C GLY A 304 -1.68 -17.01 2.48
N THR A 305 -0.58 -16.29 2.67
CA THR A 305 -0.25 -15.63 3.93
C THR A 305 -0.21 -14.13 3.73
N VAL A 306 -0.88 -13.37 4.60
CA VAL A 306 -0.74 -11.91 4.62
C VAL A 306 0.57 -11.54 5.29
N THR A 307 1.46 -10.84 4.59
CA THR A 307 2.74 -10.35 5.13
C THR A 307 2.59 -8.95 5.72
N SER A 308 1.85 -8.08 5.05
CA SER A 308 1.54 -6.72 5.54
C SER A 308 0.17 -6.24 5.10
N PHE A 309 -0.39 -5.30 5.85
CA PHE A 309 -1.74 -4.81 5.67
C PHE A 309 -1.94 -3.42 6.28
N PHE A 310 -2.83 -2.62 5.72
CA PHE A 310 -3.23 -1.34 6.28
C PHE A 310 -4.25 -1.54 7.39
N ALA A 311 -4.12 -0.74 8.45
CA ALA A 311 -5.02 -0.67 9.59
C ALA A 311 -5.55 0.76 9.75
N PRO A 312 -6.85 0.93 10.02
CA PRO A 312 -7.44 2.25 10.20
C PRO A 312 -7.11 2.81 11.58
N TYR A 313 -6.73 4.09 11.65
CA TYR A 313 -6.54 4.83 12.88
C TYR A 313 -7.26 6.18 12.83
N HIS A 314 -7.77 6.63 13.97
CA HIS A 314 -8.31 7.97 14.15
C HIS A 314 -7.52 8.73 15.22
N CYS A 315 -7.35 10.03 15.02
CA CYS A 315 -6.72 10.91 16.00
C CYS A 315 -7.75 11.50 16.96
N ALA A 316 -7.61 11.23 18.26
CA ALA A 316 -8.50 11.80 19.27
C ALA A 316 -8.35 13.33 19.47
N GLY A 317 -7.27 13.93 18.96
CA GLY A 317 -6.97 15.35 19.14
C GLY A 317 -7.46 16.26 18.01
N CYS A 318 -7.39 15.79 16.75
CA CYS A 318 -7.77 16.58 15.57
C CYS A 318 -8.78 15.89 14.65
N GLU A 319 -9.32 14.73 15.07
CA GLU A 319 -10.29 13.92 14.32
C GLU A 319 -9.79 13.41 12.95
N HIS A 320 -8.50 13.62 12.64
CA HIS A 320 -7.88 13.09 11.44
C HIS A 320 -7.88 11.56 11.44
N GLN A 321 -8.34 10.97 10.35
CA GLN A 321 -8.20 9.55 10.08
C GLN A 321 -7.01 9.32 9.15
N GLU A 322 -6.23 8.29 9.47
CA GLU A 322 -5.13 7.83 8.62
C GLU A 322 -4.97 6.32 8.71
N GLU A 323 -4.52 5.72 7.62
CA GLU A 323 -4.17 4.30 7.56
C GLU A 323 -2.69 4.12 7.90
N ARG A 324 -2.39 3.05 8.63
CA ARG A 324 -1.01 2.64 8.94
C ARG A 324 -0.76 1.26 8.35
N LEU A 325 0.28 1.15 7.55
CA LEU A 325 0.79 -0.16 7.14
C LEU A 325 1.31 -0.87 8.39
N LEU A 326 0.93 -2.14 8.56
CA LEU A 326 1.35 -3.00 9.64
C LEU A 326 1.93 -4.28 9.04
N GLN A 327 2.95 -4.83 9.70
CA GLN A 327 3.46 -6.16 9.38
C GLN A 327 2.72 -7.23 10.19
N SER A 328 2.25 -8.28 9.53
CA SER A 328 1.60 -9.43 10.18
C SER A 328 2.48 -10.04 11.26
N ALA A 329 3.77 -10.19 10.98
CA ALA A 329 4.74 -10.69 11.94
C ALA A 329 4.84 -9.81 13.20
N ALA A 330 4.78 -8.48 13.05
CA ALA A 330 4.82 -7.53 14.18
C ALA A 330 3.54 -7.60 15.02
N VAL A 331 2.38 -7.69 14.37
CA VAL A 331 1.08 -7.78 15.06
C VAL A 331 0.91 -9.12 15.77
N LEU A 332 1.25 -10.23 15.11
CA LEU A 332 1.34 -11.54 15.74
C LEU A 332 2.32 -11.49 16.90
N ALA A 333 3.46 -10.84 16.73
CA ALA A 333 4.44 -10.71 17.79
C ALA A 333 3.92 -9.99 19.02
N ALA A 334 3.09 -8.98 18.82
CA ALA A 334 2.46 -8.19 19.87
C ALA A 334 1.18 -8.83 20.46
N ASP A 335 0.95 -10.14 20.27
CA ASP A 335 -0.28 -10.82 20.72
C ASP A 335 -1.55 -10.13 20.20
N MET A 336 -1.55 -9.71 18.94
CA MET A 336 -2.69 -9.07 18.27
C MET A 336 -3.08 -7.72 18.88
N VAL A 337 -2.19 -7.10 19.67
CA VAL A 337 -2.38 -5.74 20.18
C VAL A 337 -2.02 -4.74 19.07
N PRO A 338 -2.94 -3.84 18.66
CA PRO A 338 -2.63 -2.82 17.68
C PRO A 338 -1.49 -1.91 18.15
N PRO A 339 -0.49 -1.62 17.30
CA PRO A 339 0.55 -0.66 17.62
C PRO A 339 -0.03 0.74 17.86
N ARG A 340 0.67 1.53 18.68
CA ARG A 340 0.29 2.92 18.93
C ARG A 340 1.17 3.84 18.11
N PHE A 341 0.53 4.79 17.45
CA PHE A 341 1.19 5.75 16.59
C PHE A 341 0.90 7.19 17.03
N THR A 342 1.69 8.10 16.48
CA THR A 342 1.50 9.54 16.62
C THR A 342 0.83 10.09 15.36
N CYS A 343 -0.11 11.01 15.54
CA CYS A 343 -0.85 11.62 14.43
C CYS A 343 0.08 12.47 13.56
N ALA A 344 0.00 12.30 12.25
CA ALA A 344 0.81 13.06 11.30
C ALA A 344 0.52 14.57 11.30
N ILE A 345 -0.69 14.99 11.71
CA ILE A 345 -1.14 16.39 11.69
C ILE A 345 -0.85 17.09 13.03
N CYS A 346 -1.52 16.66 14.10
CA CYS A 346 -1.47 17.38 15.38
C CYS A 346 -0.51 16.76 16.40
N ARG A 347 0.12 15.63 16.06
CA ARG A 347 0.99 14.84 16.96
C ARG A 347 0.28 14.28 18.20
N GLY A 348 -1.05 14.29 18.22
CA GLY A 348 -1.83 13.58 19.22
C GLY A 348 -1.71 12.06 19.08
N THR A 349 -2.23 11.31 20.04
CA THR A 349 -2.25 9.85 19.99
C THR A 349 -3.25 9.37 18.94
N LEU A 350 -2.80 8.48 18.05
CA LEU A 350 -3.68 7.71 17.19
C LEU A 350 -4.27 6.53 17.95
N ARG A 351 -5.56 6.32 17.76
CA ARG A 351 -6.30 5.17 18.27
C ARG A 351 -6.70 4.30 17.10
N PHE A 352 -6.54 3.00 17.26
CA PHE A 352 -7.01 2.02 16.29
C PHE A 352 -8.52 2.17 16.12
N ASP A 353 -8.98 2.25 14.87
CA ASP A 353 -10.35 2.61 14.51
C ASP A 353 -11.19 1.39 14.08
N ASP A 354 -11.00 0.26 14.77
CA ASP A 354 -11.80 -0.95 14.66
C ASP A 354 -11.72 -1.76 15.97
N ILE A 355 -12.38 -2.91 16.02
CA ILE A 355 -12.29 -3.90 17.09
C ILE A 355 -11.12 -4.85 16.75
N PRO A 356 -10.00 -4.87 17.51
CA PRO A 356 -8.81 -5.63 17.17
C PRO A 356 -9.07 -7.12 16.93
N GLU A 357 -9.92 -7.75 17.75
CA GLU A 357 -10.25 -9.17 17.66
C GLU A 357 -10.97 -9.50 16.35
N ARG A 358 -11.80 -8.57 15.86
CA ARG A 358 -12.50 -8.70 14.58
C ARG A 358 -11.56 -8.39 13.42
N TYR A 359 -10.85 -7.27 13.50
CA TYR A 359 -10.04 -6.78 12.39
C TYR A 359 -8.82 -7.65 12.11
N PHE A 360 -8.23 -8.25 13.15
CA PHE A 360 -7.08 -9.15 12.98
C PHE A 360 -7.48 -10.62 12.85
N ALA A 361 -8.77 -10.97 12.80
CA ALA A 361 -9.22 -12.36 12.73
C ALA A 361 -8.57 -13.17 11.58
N PHE A 362 -8.21 -12.49 10.48
CA PHE A 362 -7.52 -13.08 9.35
C PHE A 362 -6.09 -13.58 9.64
N LEU A 363 -5.43 -13.10 10.70
CA LEU A 363 -4.11 -13.57 11.13
C LEU A 363 -4.20 -14.78 12.08
N GLY A 364 -5.39 -15.08 12.60
CA GLY A 364 -5.59 -16.21 13.50
C GLY A 364 -5.43 -17.53 12.76
N THR A 365 -4.55 -18.40 13.25
CA THR A 365 -4.62 -19.83 12.95
C THR A 365 -5.71 -20.42 13.84
N ASP A 366 -6.73 -21.06 13.26
CA ASP A 366 -7.59 -21.91 14.10
C ASP A 366 -6.69 -22.98 14.72
N SER A 367 -6.65 -22.96 16.04
CA SER A 367 -6.55 -24.20 16.79
C SER A 367 -7.94 -24.80 16.70
N ASP A 368 -8.17 -25.67 15.71
CA ASP A 368 -9.00 -26.88 15.80
C ASP A 368 -8.98 -27.66 14.47
#